data_AF-A0A1V0B6J1-F1
#
_entry.id   AF-A0A1V0B6J1-F1
#
_cell.length_a   1.000
_cell.length_b   1.000
_cell.length_c   1.000
_cell.angle_alpha   90.00
_cell.angle_beta   90.00
_cell.angle_gamma   90.00
#
_symmetry.space_group_name_H-M   'P 1'
#
loop_
_entity.id
_entity.type
_entity.pdbx_description
1 polymer ?
#
loop_
_entity_poly.entity_id
_entity_poly.type
_entity_poly.pdbx_seq_one_letter_code
_entity_poly.pdbx_strand_id
1 'polypeptide(L)' 'MSKEQKLETVELIDDHTHKGEPLKPGAKIQVTAERKAWLIRHKKVADATPALPVAKAKE' A
#
# COMPACT_ATOMS: atom_id res chain seq x y z
N MET A 1 -16.15 -20.87 3.51
CA MET A 1 -15.37 -20.22 4.59
C MET A 1 -14.85 -18.90 4.06
N SER A 2 -15.39 -17.78 4.54
CA SER A 2 -15.01 -16.44 4.09
C SER A 2 -13.71 -16.04 4.76
N LYS A 3 -12.58 -16.32 4.09
CA LYS A 3 -11.25 -15.94 4.56
C LYS A 3 -11.18 -14.41 4.50
N GLU A 4 -11.40 -13.75 5.63
CA GLU A 4 -11.21 -12.31 5.80
C GLU A 4 -9.84 -11.93 5.23
N GLN A 5 -9.84 -11.38 4.02
CA GLN A 5 -8.62 -10.91 3.37
C GLN A 5 -8.18 -9.68 4.17
N LYS A 6 -7.28 -9.89 5.12
CA LYS A 6 -6.69 -8.82 5.91
C LYS A 6 -5.95 -7.87 4.96
N LEU A 7 -6.58 -6.72 4.72
CA LEU A 7 -6.02 -5.65 3.90
C LEU A 7 -5.03 -4.88 4.76
N GLU A 8 -3.79 -4.80 4.31
CA GLU A 8 -2.74 -4.00 4.92
C GLU A 8 -2.61 -2.69 4.17
N THR A 9 -2.49 -1.59 4.92
CA THR A 9 -2.20 -0.27 4.34
C THR A 9 -0.69 -0.17 4.17
N VAL A 10 -0.24 0.10 2.94
CA VAL A 10 1.17 0.26 2.59
C VAL A 10 1.36 1.59 1.87
N GLU A 11 2.52 2.21 2.08
CA GLU A 11 2.89 3.44 1.40
C GLU A 11 3.76 3.12 0.19
N LEU A 12 3.40 3.68 -0.96
CA LEU A 12 4.17 3.55 -2.19
C LEU A 12 5.47 4.34 -2.05
N ILE A 13 6.59 3.73 -2.39
CA ILE A 13 7.90 4.41 -2.49
C ILE A 13 8.24 4.80 -3.93
N ASP A 14 7.44 4.35 -4.89
CA ASP A 14 7.61 4.58 -6.31
C ASP A 14 6.24 4.70 -7.01
N ASP A 15 6.21 5.27 -8.22
CA ASP A 15 4.98 5.40 -8.99
C ASP A 15 4.34 4.03 -9.27
N HIS A 16 3.05 3.89 -8.97
CA HIS A 16 2.32 2.65 -9.18
C HIS A 16 0.85 2.91 -9.50
N THR A 17 0.35 2.26 -10.54
CA THR A 17 -1.07 2.24 -10.84
C THR A 17 -1.79 1.21 -9.97
N HIS A 18 -2.60 1.67 -9.04
CA HIS A 18 -3.42 0.82 -8.18
C HIS A 18 -4.90 0.94 -8.57
N LYS A 19 -5.54 -0.18 -8.91
CA LYS A 19 -6.96 -0.22 -9.36
C LYS A 19 -7.28 0.68 -10.57
N GLY A 20 -6.29 0.96 -11.42
CA GLY A 20 -6.44 1.84 -12.58
C GLY A 20 -6.17 3.32 -12.28
N GLU A 21 -5.91 3.68 -11.03
CA GLU A 21 -5.51 5.02 -10.65
C GLU A 21 -3.99 5.10 -10.51
N PRO A 22 -3.31 6.00 -11.25
CA PRO A 22 -1.88 6.24 -11.07
C PRO A 22 -1.65 6.92 -9.73
N LEU A 23 -0.88 6.29 -8.86
CA LEU A 23 -0.53 6.81 -7.54
C LEU A 23 0.96 7.11 -7.47
N LYS A 24 1.25 8.25 -6.85
CA LYS A 24 2.61 8.73 -6.65
C LYS A 24 3.25 8.09 -5.41
N PRO A 25 4.59 8.08 -5.33
CA PRO A 25 5.28 7.79 -4.07
C PRO A 25 4.75 8.68 -2.93
N GLY A 26 4.57 8.10 -1.74
CA GLY A 26 3.93 8.68 -0.57
C GLY A 26 2.41 8.40 -0.48
N ALA A 27 1.79 7.85 -1.53
CA ALA A 27 0.39 7.46 -1.47
C ALA A 27 0.20 6.15 -0.69
N LYS A 28 -0.81 6.13 0.20
CA LYS A 28 -1.19 4.94 0.98
C LYS A 28 -2.24 4.13 0.23
N ILE A 29 -1.97 2.85 0.00
CA ILE A 29 -2.90 1.89 -0.63
C ILE A 29 -3.21 0.72 0.29
N GLN A 30 -4.41 0.18 0.16
CA GLN A 30 -4.81 -1.04 0.88
C GLN A 30 -4.69 -2.24 -0.05
N VAL A 31 -3.81 -3.16 0.31
CA VAL A 31 -3.52 -4.38 -0.46
C VAL A 31 -3.54 -5.60 0.45
N THR A 32 -3.72 -6.78 -0.12
CA THR A 32 -3.59 -8.03 0.64
C THR A 32 -2.13 -8.31 0.97
N ALA A 33 -1.87 -9.15 1.98
CA ALA A 33 -0.51 -9.57 2.34
C ALA A 33 0.30 -10.13 1.15
N GLU A 34 -0.36 -10.90 0.28
CA GLU A 34 0.27 -11.45 -0.94
C GLU A 34 0.68 -10.33 -1.92
N ARG A 35 -0.20 -9.34 -2.10
CA ARG A 35 0.06 -8.19 -2.97
C ARG A 35 1.10 -7.25 -2.36
N LYS A 36 1.13 -7.09 -1.04
CA LYS A 36 2.19 -6.38 -0.30
C LYS A 36 3.55 -7.04 -0.56
N ALA A 37 3.65 -8.36 -0.40
CA ALA A 37 4.90 -9.09 -0.66
C ALA A 37 5.37 -8.92 -2.12
N TRP A 38 4.45 -8.92 -3.08
CA TRP A 38 4.77 -8.61 -4.48
C TRP A 38 5.30 -7.19 -4.64
N LEU A 39 4.65 -6.19 -4.05
CA LEU A 39 5.09 -4.79 -4.11
C LEU A 39 6.47 -4.58 -3.46
N ILE A 40 6.75 -5.26 -2.35
CA ILE A 40 8.06 -5.23 -1.68
C ILE A 40 9.14 -5.82 -2.60
N ARG A 41 8.88 -7.00 -3.20
CA ARG A 41 9.80 -7.63 -4.16
C ARG A 41 10.09 -6.76 -5.37
N HIS A 42 9.09 -6.01 -5.84
CA HIS A 42 9.22 -5.06 -6.95
C HIS A 42 9.70 -3.67 -6.53
N LYS A 43 10.10 -3.47 -5.26
CA LYS A 43 10.55 -2.17 -4.71
C LYS A 43 9.54 -1.03 -4.94
N LYS A 44 8.24 -1.35 -4.95
CA LYS A 44 7.15 -0.38 -5.06
C LYS A 44 6.66 0.12 -3.71
N VAL A 45 6.89 -0.63 -2.64
CA VAL A 45 6.63 -0.23 -1.24
C VAL A 45 7.84 -0.60 -0.38
N ALA A 46 8.05 0.10 0.74
CA ALA A 46 9.09 -0.25 1.70
C ALA A 46 8.70 -1.50 2.51
N ASP A 47 9.68 -2.33 2.83
CA ASP A 47 9.53 -3.48 3.75
C ASP A 47 9.42 -3.03 5.22
N ALA A 48 9.85 -1.80 5.53
CA ALA A 48 9.55 -1.16 6.80
C ALA A 48 8.04 -1.09 6.93
N THR A 49 7.50 -1.71 7.98
CA THR A 49 6.06 -1.68 8.28
C THR A 49 5.75 -0.43 9.12
N PRO A 50 5.30 0.70 8.58
CA PRO A 50 4.62 1.70 9.38
C PRO A 50 3.13 1.35 9.36
N ALA A 51 2.72 0.57 10.34
CA ALA A 51 1.33 0.53 10.75
C ALA A 51 0.99 1.87 11.43
N LEU A 52 0.76 2.97 10.70
CA LEU A 52 0.24 4.21 11.30
C LEU A 52 -0.66 5.03 10.34
N PRO A 53 -1.73 5.65 10.90
CA PRO A 53 -2.96 5.97 10.21
C PRO A 53 -2.82 7.11 9.20
N VAL A 54 -3.81 7.19 8.33
CA VAL A 54 -4.11 8.34 7.48
C VAL A 54 -4.05 9.64 8.29
N ALA A 55 -3.25 10.61 7.85
CA ALA A 55 -3.40 12.00 8.24
C ALA A 55 -3.59 12.79 6.95
N LYS A 56 -4.85 13.13 6.70
CA LYS A 56 -5.25 14.21 5.79
C LYS A 56 -4.39 15.44 6.13
N ALA A 57 -3.59 15.91 5.17
CA ALA A 57 -3.15 17.30 5.15
C ALA A 57 -4.22 18.13 4.39
N LYS A 58 -5.17 18.65 5.17
CA LYS A 58 -6.02 19.83 4.95
C LYS A 58 -6.39 20.19 6.40
N GLU A 59 -6.06 21.35 6.95
CA GLU A 59 -6.04 22.72 6.42
C GLU A 59 -4.86 23.53 6.97
#